data_AF-A0A847T798-F1
#
_entry.id   AF-A0A847T798-F1
#
_cell.length_a   1.000
_cell.length_b   1.000
_cell.length_c   1.000
_cell.angle_alpha   90.00
_cell.angle_beta   90.00
_cell.angle_gamma   90.00
#
_symmetry.space_group_name_H-M   'P 1'
#
loop_
_entity.id
_entity.type
_entity.pdbx_description
1 polymer ?
#
loop_
_entity_poly.entity_id
_entity_poly.type
_entity_poly.pdbx_seq_one_letter_code
_entity_poly.pdbx_strand_id
1 'polypeptide(L)'
;MKQPITYRRTLLLTAALYAFIIGFTACQHPIDDPSFSCPDMDMTASLNGQTRKMMQTNSILFRQETDSGGLKYWSMESISDSFKIVLNVTDGMFNQNAIKNDTIHLDTFTFRRGSTNPIHKGLVMAGIYNANGSYDFFNTDSSAIIIRWINTKRQVIAGNFFFTADNKRVMGSGTFNSACYVTQ
;
A
#
# COMPACT_ATOMS: atom_id res chain seq x y z
N MET A 1 55.11 7.68 -43.05
CA MET A 1 54.95 7.46 -41.61
C MET A 1 53.67 6.68 -41.36
N LYS A 2 53.75 5.42 -40.92
CA LYS A 2 52.60 4.52 -40.69
C LYS A 2 52.20 4.62 -39.21
N GLN A 3 51.00 5.11 -38.91
CA GLN A 3 50.46 5.10 -37.55
C GLN A 3 50.13 3.65 -37.12
N PRO A 4 50.39 3.25 -35.87
CA PRO A 4 50.26 1.87 -35.45
C PRO A 4 48.80 1.45 -35.26
N ILE A 5 48.51 0.25 -35.76
CA ILE A 5 47.22 -0.46 -35.82
C ILE A 5 46.58 -0.66 -34.42
N THR A 6 47.34 -0.45 -33.35
CA THR A 6 46.96 -0.69 -31.96
C THR A 6 45.84 0.24 -31.46
N TYR A 7 45.75 1.48 -31.95
CA TYR A 7 44.80 2.49 -31.44
C TYR A 7 43.33 2.18 -31.78
N ARG A 8 43.07 1.55 -32.93
CA ARG A 8 41.70 1.20 -33.37
C ARG A 8 41.06 0.11 -32.52
N ARG A 9 41.85 -0.85 -32.02
CA ARG A 9 41.35 -1.95 -31.18
C ARG A 9 40.97 -1.47 -29.78
N THR A 10 41.75 -0.57 -29.19
CA THR A 10 41.45 0.00 -27.87
C THR A 10 40.19 0.86 -27.90
N LEU A 11 39.99 1.67 -28.95
CA LEU A 11 38.81 2.52 -29.11
C LEU A 11 37.51 1.71 -29.24
N LEU A 12 37.55 0.60 -29.98
CA LEU A 12 36.41 -0.31 -30.16
C LEU A 12 36.05 -1.05 -28.86
N LEU A 13 37.06 -1.46 -28.08
CA LEU A 13 36.85 -2.09 -26.77
C LEU A 13 36.27 -1.12 -25.75
N THR A 14 36.72 0.14 -25.73
CA THR A 14 36.15 1.17 -24.84
C THR A 14 34.72 1.54 -25.23
N ALA A 15 34.40 1.59 -26.53
CA ALA A 15 33.04 1.88 -27.00
C ALA A 15 32.07 0.74 -26.70
N ALA A 16 32.51 -0.52 -26.84
CA ALA A 16 31.70 -1.69 -26.48
C ALA A 16 31.44 -1.78 -24.97
N LEU A 17 32.41 -1.39 -24.13
CA LEU A 17 32.25 -1.34 -22.67
C LEU A 17 31.26 -0.25 -22.25
N TYR A 18 31.30 0.93 -22.89
CA TYR A 18 30.33 2.01 -22.63
C TYR A 18 28.91 1.66 -23.07
N ALA A 19 28.74 0.99 -24.22
CA ALA A 19 27.42 0.52 -24.67
C ALA A 19 26.82 -0.55 -23.73
N PHE A 20 27.66 -1.38 -23.10
CA PHE A 20 27.21 -2.41 -22.15
C PHE A 20 26.76 -1.81 -20.81
N ILE A 21 27.37 -0.71 -20.35
CA ILE A 21 27.00 -0.06 -19.08
C ILE A 21 25.68 0.72 -19.21
N ILE A 22 25.35 1.23 -20.39
CA ILE A 22 24.08 1.94 -20.64
C ILE A 22 22.90 0.95 -20.79
N GLY A 23 23.17 -0.33 -21.07
CA GLY A 23 22.14 -1.37 -21.20
C GLY A 23 21.56 -1.89 -19.87
N PHE A 24 22.14 -1.53 -18.72
CA PHE A 24 21.67 -1.96 -17.40
C PHE A 24 20.78 -0.95 -16.66
N THR A 25 20.40 0.17 -17.29
CA THR A 25 19.27 0.97 -16.79
C THR A 25 17.96 0.30 -17.20
N ALA A 26 17.75 -0.93 -16.73
CA ALA A 26 16.45 -1.56 -16.77
C ALA A 26 15.51 -0.75 -15.87
N CYS A 27 14.34 -0.45 -16.43
CA CYS A 27 13.26 0.38 -15.88
C CYS A 27 13.07 0.24 -14.36
N GLN A 28 13.45 1.26 -13.60
CA GLN A 28 12.70 1.59 -12.40
C GLN A 28 11.61 2.55 -12.85
N HIS A 29 10.35 2.10 -12.83
CA HIS A 29 9.24 2.99 -13.12
C HIS A 29 9.24 4.09 -12.03
N PRO A 30 9.29 5.38 -12.41
CA PRO A 30 9.34 6.49 -11.44
C PRO A 30 8.04 6.66 -10.62
N ILE A 31 7.09 5.73 -10.73
CA ILE A 31 5.82 5.70 -10.02
C ILE A 31 5.91 4.85 -8.74
N ASP A 32 6.99 4.08 -8.56
CA ASP A 32 7.06 3.06 -7.50
C ASP A 32 7.88 3.47 -6.26
N ASP A 33 8.46 4.68 -6.22
CA ASP A 33 9.12 5.13 -4.99
C ASP A 33 8.05 5.55 -3.96
N PRO A 34 7.99 4.89 -2.78
CA PRO A 34 7.02 5.24 -1.76
C PRO A 34 7.33 6.65 -1.22
N SER A 35 6.31 7.49 -1.08
CA SER A 35 6.45 8.85 -0.54
C SER A 35 6.86 8.87 0.95
N PHE A 36 6.90 7.69 1.58
CA PHE A 36 7.21 7.46 2.98
C PHE A 36 7.97 6.14 3.16
N SER A 37 9.12 6.14 3.85
CA SER A 37 9.92 4.92 4.10
C SER A 37 9.46 4.22 5.38
N CYS A 38 9.00 2.97 5.27
CA CYS A 38 8.67 2.08 6.39
C CYS A 38 9.44 0.75 6.27
N PRO A 39 10.74 0.72 6.62
CA PRO A 39 11.63 -0.42 6.29
C PRO A 39 11.31 -1.70 7.06
N ASP A 40 10.71 -1.59 8.25
CA ASP A 40 10.33 -2.74 9.09
C ASP A 40 8.96 -3.33 8.69
N MET A 41 8.30 -2.79 7.67
CA MET A 41 6.97 -3.22 7.26
C MET A 41 7.01 -4.59 6.61
N ASP A 42 6.10 -5.46 7.04
CA ASP A 42 5.87 -6.75 6.39
C ASP A 42 4.38 -6.93 6.13
N MET A 43 4.00 -6.81 4.85
CA MET A 43 2.64 -7.05 4.41
C MET A 43 2.59 -8.08 3.31
N THR A 44 1.58 -8.94 3.40
CA THR A 44 1.24 -9.89 2.36
C THR A 44 -0.23 -9.73 1.98
N ALA A 45 -0.51 -9.89 0.69
CA ALA A 45 -1.86 -9.95 0.17
C ALA A 45 -2.02 -11.21 -0.68
N SER A 46 -3.13 -11.90 -0.48
CA SER A 46 -3.55 -13.06 -1.25
C SER A 46 -4.82 -12.72 -2.01
N LEU A 47 -4.77 -12.89 -3.32
CA LEU A 47 -5.86 -12.64 -4.24
C LEU A 47 -5.88 -13.76 -5.29
N ASN A 48 -7.03 -14.39 -5.50
CA ASN A 48 -7.19 -15.50 -6.46
C ASN A 48 -6.14 -16.62 -6.29
N GLY A 49 -5.77 -16.92 -5.04
CA GLY A 49 -4.79 -17.96 -4.69
C GLY A 49 -3.32 -17.54 -4.86
N GLN A 50 -3.04 -16.35 -5.36
CA GLN A 50 -1.68 -15.81 -5.45
C GLN A 50 -1.38 -14.92 -4.25
N THR A 51 -0.35 -15.27 -3.50
CA THR A 51 0.16 -14.43 -2.41
C THR A 51 1.36 -13.61 -2.90
N ARG A 52 1.36 -12.32 -2.58
CA ARG A 52 2.43 -11.38 -2.90
C ARG A 52 2.82 -10.61 -1.65
N LYS A 53 4.12 -10.33 -1.55
CA LYS A 53 4.62 -9.34 -0.61
C LYS A 53 4.28 -7.96 -1.16
N MET A 54 3.81 -7.09 -0.27
CA MET A 54 3.38 -5.74 -0.59
C MET A 54 4.38 -4.75 -0.03
N MET A 55 4.56 -3.64 -0.73
CA MET A 55 5.28 -2.47 -0.29
C MET A 55 4.29 -1.37 0.06
N GLN A 56 4.42 -0.80 1.25
CA GLN A 56 3.62 0.36 1.64
C GLN A 56 4.03 1.59 0.81
N THR A 57 3.05 2.25 0.18
CA THR A 57 3.30 3.51 -0.54
C THR A 57 2.86 4.72 0.25
N ASN A 58 1.75 4.59 0.99
CA ASN A 58 1.19 5.65 1.81
C ASN A 58 0.50 5.06 3.03
N SER A 59 0.57 5.74 4.17
CA SER A 59 -0.39 5.53 5.24
C SER A 59 -0.53 6.75 6.12
N ILE A 60 -1.78 7.16 6.32
CA ILE A 60 -2.14 8.36 7.05
C ILE A 60 -3.21 8.04 8.07
N LEU A 61 -3.04 8.57 9.28
CA LEU A 61 -4.06 8.66 10.31
C LEU A 61 -4.43 10.14 10.45
N PHE A 62 -5.69 10.49 10.21
CA PHE A 62 -6.15 11.87 10.29
C PHE A 62 -7.48 11.99 11.00
N ARG A 63 -7.80 13.21 11.41
CA ARG A 63 -9.01 13.55 12.13
C ARG A 63 -9.83 14.54 11.32
N GLN A 64 -11.15 14.35 11.33
CA GLN A 64 -12.07 15.28 10.69
C GLN A 64 -13.17 15.64 11.66
N GLU A 65 -13.41 16.94 11.84
CA GLU A 65 -14.56 17.42 12.59
C GLU A 65 -15.84 17.23 11.76
N THR A 66 -16.89 16.75 12.41
CA THR A 66 -18.23 16.66 11.84
C THR A 66 -19.23 17.30 12.80
N ASP A 67 -20.40 17.68 12.30
CA ASP A 67 -21.49 18.28 13.10
C ASP A 67 -21.94 17.41 14.29
N SER A 68 -21.63 16.11 14.24
CA SER A 68 -22.01 15.10 15.23
C SER A 68 -20.85 14.63 16.11
N GLY A 69 -19.67 15.25 15.98
CA GLY A 69 -18.44 14.89 16.67
C GLY A 69 -17.31 14.56 15.69
N GLY A 70 -16.06 14.74 16.12
CA GLY A 70 -14.91 14.47 15.27
C GLY A 70 -14.63 12.98 15.08
N LEU A 71 -14.37 12.53 13.86
CA LEU A 71 -14.07 11.13 13.51
C LEU A 71 -12.58 10.94 13.20
N LYS A 72 -12.11 9.71 13.43
CA LYS A 72 -10.75 9.28 13.10
C LYS A 72 -10.76 8.44 11.84
N TYR A 73 -9.79 8.68 10.98
CA TYR A 73 -9.62 7.93 9.74
C TYR A 73 -8.21 7.39 9.68
N TRP A 74 -8.08 6.15 9.23
CA TRP A 74 -6.80 5.58 8.85
C TRP A 74 -6.92 5.03 7.44
N SER A 75 -6.01 5.47 6.57
CA SER A 75 -5.90 4.96 5.21
C SER A 75 -4.50 4.41 5.00
N MET A 76 -4.38 3.27 4.33
CA MET A 76 -3.11 2.68 3.95
C MET A 76 -3.20 2.17 2.52
N GLU A 77 -2.22 2.55 1.71
CA GLU A 77 -2.03 2.05 0.36
C GLU A 77 -0.78 1.18 0.32
N SER A 78 -0.87 0.04 -0.35
CA SER A 78 0.26 -0.84 -0.59
C SER A 78 0.18 -1.49 -1.96
N ILE A 79 1.32 -1.61 -2.61
CA ILE A 79 1.45 -2.11 -3.98
C ILE A 79 2.40 -3.30 -4.05
N SER A 80 2.27 -4.07 -5.12
CA SER A 80 3.21 -5.08 -5.57
C SER A 80 3.28 -4.98 -7.10
N ASP A 81 4.08 -5.83 -7.73
CA ASP A 81 4.11 -5.98 -9.20
C ASP A 81 2.73 -6.29 -9.82
N SER A 82 1.83 -6.92 -9.06
CA SER A 82 0.59 -7.49 -9.56
C SER A 82 -0.66 -6.86 -8.93
N PHE A 83 -0.57 -6.44 -7.66
CA PHE A 83 -1.72 -6.03 -6.85
C PHE A 83 -1.53 -4.65 -6.26
N LYS A 84 -2.65 -3.93 -6.12
CA LYS A 84 -2.77 -2.76 -5.25
C LYS A 84 -3.86 -2.99 -4.22
N ILE A 85 -3.55 -2.75 -2.95
CA ILE A 85 -4.47 -2.87 -1.82
C ILE A 85 -4.57 -1.52 -1.13
N VAL A 86 -5.81 -1.06 -0.91
CA VAL A 86 -6.11 0.13 -0.10
C VAL A 86 -6.98 -0.30 1.07
N LEU A 87 -6.52 0.00 2.28
CA LEU A 87 -7.27 -0.21 3.51
C LEU A 87 -7.77 1.15 3.99
N ASN A 88 -9.06 1.27 4.23
CA ASN A 88 -9.69 2.47 4.77
C ASN A 88 -10.49 2.12 6.01
N VAL A 89 -10.12 2.74 7.13
CA VAL A 89 -10.78 2.60 8.42
C VAL A 89 -11.36 3.94 8.84
N THR A 90 -12.63 3.91 9.21
CA THR A 90 -13.31 4.99 9.95
C THR A 90 -13.49 4.50 11.38
N ASP A 91 -12.79 5.13 12.30
CA ASP A 91 -12.89 4.87 13.74
C ASP A 91 -13.74 5.96 14.42
N GLY A 92 -14.20 5.66 15.63
CA GLY A 92 -15.10 6.49 16.41
C GLY A 92 -14.49 7.83 16.85
N MET A 93 -15.21 8.49 17.76
CA MET A 93 -14.92 9.86 18.15
C MET A 93 -13.50 10.02 18.73
N PHE A 94 -12.82 11.11 18.40
CA PHE A 94 -11.58 11.51 19.07
C PHE A 94 -11.85 12.49 20.21
N ASN A 95 -11.02 12.43 21.25
CA ASN A 95 -11.05 13.40 22.35
C ASN A 95 -10.00 14.49 22.09
N GLN A 96 -10.45 15.74 21.92
CA GLN A 96 -9.56 16.89 21.68
C GLN A 96 -8.49 17.05 22.80
N ASN A 97 -8.82 16.69 24.04
CA ASN A 97 -7.88 16.78 25.17
C ASN A 97 -6.81 15.68 25.18
N ALA A 98 -6.94 14.65 24.32
CA ALA A 98 -6.04 13.50 24.27
C ALA A 98 -5.39 13.28 22.89
N ILE A 99 -5.43 14.28 21.99
CA ILE A 99 -4.98 14.17 20.59
C ILE A 99 -3.57 13.56 20.46
N LYS A 100 -2.64 13.88 21.36
CA LYS A 100 -1.25 13.39 21.31
C LYS A 100 -1.12 11.86 21.47
N ASN A 101 -2.05 11.23 22.18
CA ASN A 101 -2.03 9.78 22.46
C ASN A 101 -3.18 9.03 21.78
N ASP A 102 -4.05 9.77 21.09
CA ASP A 102 -5.22 9.25 20.44
C ASP A 102 -4.83 8.56 19.12
N THR A 103 -5.23 7.30 18.98
CA THR A 103 -4.95 6.43 17.83
C THR A 103 -6.24 5.71 17.46
N ILE A 104 -6.25 4.99 16.33
CA ILE A 104 -7.37 4.08 16.03
C ILE A 104 -7.50 3.02 17.13
N HIS A 105 -8.72 2.53 17.38
CA HIS A 105 -8.94 1.44 18.34
C HIS A 105 -8.51 0.07 17.79
N LEU A 106 -8.17 -0.82 18.72
CA LEU A 106 -8.05 -2.26 18.42
C LEU A 106 -9.46 -2.83 18.25
N ASP A 107 -9.91 -2.97 17.00
CA ASP A 107 -11.25 -3.42 16.67
C ASP A 107 -11.28 -4.14 15.32
N THR A 108 -12.43 -4.74 15.01
CA THR A 108 -12.78 -5.28 13.69
C THR A 108 -13.69 -4.31 12.96
N PHE A 109 -13.10 -3.58 12.02
CA PHE A 109 -13.78 -2.60 11.18
C PHE A 109 -14.37 -3.32 9.98
N THR A 110 -15.68 -3.26 9.80
CA THR A 110 -16.37 -3.99 8.73
C THR A 110 -17.02 -3.07 7.71
N PHE A 111 -17.22 -3.59 6.51
CA PHE A 111 -17.96 -2.96 5.43
C PHE A 111 -18.84 -4.01 4.75
N ARG A 112 -20.05 -3.60 4.37
CA ARG A 112 -20.94 -4.39 3.54
C ARG A 112 -21.73 -3.47 2.62
N ARG A 113 -21.63 -3.67 1.30
CA ARG A 113 -22.40 -2.93 0.31
C ARG A 113 -23.90 -3.14 0.52
N GLY A 114 -24.67 -2.05 0.45
CA GLY A 114 -26.13 -2.08 0.59
C GLY A 114 -26.60 -2.37 2.02
N SER A 115 -25.73 -2.29 3.02
CA SER A 115 -26.18 -2.32 4.42
C SER A 115 -26.95 -1.04 4.73
N THR A 116 -28.10 -1.18 5.40
CA THR A 116 -28.87 -0.05 5.97
C THR A 116 -28.24 0.48 7.25
N ASN A 117 -27.24 -0.20 7.80
CA ASN A 117 -26.49 0.24 8.96
C ASN A 117 -25.33 1.13 8.48
N PRO A 118 -25.27 2.43 8.83
CA PRO A 118 -24.32 3.41 8.29
C PRO A 118 -22.85 3.15 8.67
N ILE A 119 -22.56 2.04 9.33
CA ILE A 119 -21.25 1.71 9.88
C ILE A 119 -20.39 1.06 8.78
N HIS A 120 -20.05 1.84 7.76
CA HIS A 120 -19.02 1.53 6.77
C HIS A 120 -17.66 1.89 7.35
N LYS A 121 -17.20 1.05 8.29
CA LYS A 121 -16.03 1.35 9.13
C LYS A 121 -14.73 0.78 8.60
N GLY A 122 -14.75 -0.28 7.78
CA GLY A 122 -13.53 -0.93 7.29
C GLY A 122 -13.63 -1.39 5.85
N LEU A 123 -13.34 -0.49 4.91
CA LEU A 123 -13.36 -0.76 3.48
C LEU A 123 -11.98 -1.23 3.00
N VAL A 124 -11.93 -2.38 2.35
CA VAL A 124 -10.76 -2.85 1.61
C VAL A 124 -11.05 -2.69 0.13
N MET A 125 -10.19 -2.01 -0.61
CA MET A 125 -10.20 -1.98 -2.07
C MET A 125 -9.00 -2.75 -2.59
N ALA A 126 -9.22 -3.56 -3.61
CA ALA A 126 -8.16 -4.31 -4.26
C ALA A 126 -8.22 -4.06 -5.76
N GLY A 127 -7.05 -3.95 -6.40
CA GLY A 127 -6.93 -3.85 -7.84
C GLY A 127 -5.81 -4.74 -8.38
N ILE A 128 -5.96 -5.16 -9.63
CA ILE A 128 -4.96 -5.93 -10.37
C ILE A 128 -4.31 -5.02 -11.41
N TYR A 129 -2.99 -5.14 -11.55
CA TYR A 129 -2.23 -4.43 -12.57
C TYR A 129 -2.61 -4.92 -13.97
N ASN A 130 -2.94 -3.99 -14.87
CA ASN A 130 -3.39 -4.27 -16.22
C ASN A 130 -2.31 -3.92 -17.27
N ALA A 131 -2.54 -4.34 -18.52
CA ALA A 131 -1.61 -4.10 -19.62
C ALA A 131 -1.45 -2.62 -20.00
N ASN A 132 -2.34 -1.74 -19.55
CA ASN A 132 -2.28 -0.30 -19.80
C ASN A 132 -1.44 0.44 -18.74
N GLY A 133 -0.82 -0.29 -17.82
CA GLY A 133 0.00 0.28 -16.76
C GLY A 133 -0.80 0.89 -15.61
N SER A 134 -2.07 0.53 -15.47
CA SER A 134 -2.95 0.99 -14.37
C SER A 134 -3.51 -0.19 -13.56
N TYR A 135 -4.22 0.11 -12.47
CA TYR A 135 -4.87 -0.91 -11.64
C TYR A 135 -6.37 -0.93 -11.89
N ASP A 136 -6.89 -2.09 -12.26
CA ASP A 136 -8.33 -2.33 -12.36
C ASP A 136 -8.86 -2.72 -10.97
N PHE A 137 -9.62 -1.82 -10.35
CA PHE A 137 -10.18 -2.03 -9.01
C PHE A 137 -11.47 -2.84 -9.04
N PHE A 138 -11.55 -3.80 -8.13
CA PHE A 138 -12.77 -4.56 -7.90
C PHE A 138 -13.78 -3.75 -7.10
N ASN A 139 -15.05 -4.05 -7.35
CA ASN A 139 -16.15 -3.51 -6.58
C ASN A 139 -16.32 -4.36 -5.30
N THR A 140 -15.80 -3.91 -4.16
CA THR A 140 -15.92 -4.59 -2.85
C THR A 140 -17.36 -4.75 -2.38
N ASP A 141 -17.81 -5.98 -2.16
CA ASP A 141 -19.14 -6.31 -1.64
C ASP A 141 -19.14 -6.34 -0.11
N SER A 142 -18.10 -6.92 0.49
CA SER A 142 -17.88 -6.91 1.93
C SER A 142 -16.41 -6.97 2.29
N SER A 143 -16.04 -6.39 3.41
CA SER A 143 -14.67 -6.47 3.92
C SER A 143 -14.61 -6.35 5.44
N ALA A 144 -13.49 -6.80 5.99
CA ALA A 144 -13.13 -6.62 7.38
C ALA A 144 -11.65 -6.28 7.50
N ILE A 145 -11.33 -5.29 8.34
CA ILE A 145 -9.98 -4.92 8.72
C ILE A 145 -9.90 -5.11 10.24
N ILE A 146 -8.99 -5.96 10.70
CA ILE A 146 -8.81 -6.26 12.11
C ILE A 146 -7.50 -5.63 12.56
N ILE A 147 -7.59 -4.67 13.46
CA ILE A 147 -6.42 -4.05 14.08
C ILE A 147 -6.09 -4.82 15.34
N ARG A 148 -4.96 -5.52 15.34
CA ARG A 148 -4.56 -6.43 16.42
C ARG A 148 -3.54 -5.81 17.37
N TRP A 149 -2.76 -4.86 16.89
CA TRP A 149 -1.73 -4.22 17.68
C TRP A 149 -1.40 -2.83 17.15
N ILE A 150 -1.08 -1.92 18.08
CA ILE A 150 -0.68 -0.54 17.79
C ILE A 150 0.46 -0.17 18.73
N ASN A 151 1.46 0.52 18.20
CA ASN A 151 2.46 1.23 18.99
C ASN A 151 2.49 2.69 18.58
N THR A 152 1.88 3.53 19.41
CA THR A 152 1.77 4.98 19.16
C THR A 152 3.10 5.72 19.23
N LYS A 153 4.09 5.20 19.98
CA LYS A 153 5.44 5.78 20.05
C LYS A 153 6.22 5.58 18.76
N ARG A 154 6.07 4.40 18.15
CA ARG A 154 6.71 4.03 16.88
C ARG A 154 5.83 4.36 15.67
N GLN A 155 4.59 4.80 15.89
CA GLN A 155 3.58 5.04 14.87
C GLN A 155 3.40 3.87 13.90
N VAL A 156 3.26 2.67 14.46
CA VAL A 156 3.06 1.43 13.69
C VAL A 156 1.81 0.68 14.13
N ILE A 157 1.17 0.01 13.18
CA ILE A 157 -0.05 -0.77 13.34
C ILE A 157 0.17 -2.15 12.73
N ALA A 158 -0.43 -3.17 13.33
CA ALA A 158 -0.47 -4.52 12.79
C ALA A 158 -1.88 -5.12 12.83
N GLY A 159 -2.15 -6.00 11.88
CA GLY A 159 -3.49 -6.52 11.68
C GLY A 159 -3.62 -7.51 10.54
N ASN A 160 -4.87 -7.74 10.13
CA ASN A 160 -5.22 -8.50 8.94
C ASN A 160 -6.43 -7.88 8.27
N PHE A 161 -6.64 -8.25 7.02
CA PHE A 161 -7.81 -7.85 6.28
C PHE A 161 -8.36 -9.01 5.46
N PHE A 162 -9.64 -8.93 5.16
CA PHE A 162 -10.36 -9.85 4.28
C PHE A 162 -11.35 -9.07 3.43
N PHE A 163 -11.60 -9.51 2.22
CA PHE A 163 -12.64 -8.92 1.38
C PHE A 163 -13.25 -9.93 0.41
N THR A 164 -14.47 -9.61 -0.02
CA THR A 164 -15.15 -10.20 -1.17
C THR A 164 -15.58 -9.10 -2.11
N ALA A 165 -15.49 -9.32 -3.42
CA ALA A 165 -15.77 -8.33 -4.44
C ALA A 165 -16.40 -8.96 -5.69
N ASP A 166 -16.93 -8.08 -6.55
CA ASP A 166 -17.53 -8.41 -7.85
C ASP A 166 -18.61 -9.49 -7.75
N ASN A 167 -19.58 -9.28 -6.86
CA ASN A 167 -20.65 -10.22 -6.54
C ASN A 167 -20.10 -11.55 -5.98
N LYS A 168 -19.16 -11.46 -5.05
CA LYS A 168 -18.48 -12.57 -4.34
C LYS A 168 -17.66 -13.48 -5.24
N ARG A 169 -17.33 -13.05 -6.46
CA ARG A 169 -16.49 -13.82 -7.39
C ARG A 169 -15.01 -13.70 -7.07
N VAL A 170 -14.63 -12.58 -6.44
CA VAL A 170 -13.25 -12.30 -6.05
C VAL A 170 -13.19 -12.32 -4.53
N MET A 171 -12.21 -13.03 -3.99
CA MET A 171 -11.93 -13.09 -2.57
C MET A 171 -10.45 -12.82 -2.35
N GLY A 172 -10.15 -12.08 -1.28
CA GLY A 172 -8.78 -11.83 -0.91
C GLY A 172 -8.62 -11.61 0.58
N SER A 173 -7.37 -11.72 1.02
CA SER A 173 -7.01 -11.58 2.42
C SER A 173 -5.56 -11.17 2.55
N GLY A 174 -5.14 -10.75 3.73
CA GLY A 174 -3.74 -10.47 3.98
C GLY A 174 -3.44 -10.05 5.40
N THR A 175 -2.16 -9.88 5.66
CA THR A 175 -1.63 -9.41 6.94
C THR A 175 -0.76 -8.20 6.72
N PHE A 176 -0.75 -7.28 7.67
CA PHE A 176 0.21 -6.19 7.71
C PHE A 176 0.80 -6.15 9.12
N ASN A 177 2.13 -6.14 9.20
CA ASN A 177 2.90 -6.08 10.42
C ASN A 177 3.81 -4.86 10.36
N SER A 178 3.90 -4.13 11.48
CA SER A 178 4.72 -2.92 11.57
C SER A 178 4.43 -1.90 10.46
N ALA A 179 3.18 -1.80 10.00
CA ALA A 179 2.79 -0.81 9.01
C ALA A 179 2.82 0.58 9.65
N CYS A 180 3.67 1.45 9.14
CA CYS A 180 3.83 2.80 9.68
C CYS A 180 2.65 3.68 9.29
N TYR A 181 2.39 4.75 10.04
CA TYR A 181 1.45 5.80 9.64
C TYR A 181 1.97 7.17 10.02
N VAL A 182 1.65 8.18 9.23
CA VAL A 182 1.82 9.59 9.62
C VAL A 182 0.53 10.12 10.21
N THR A 183 0.62 11.00 11.20
CA THR A 183 -0.57 11.63 11.80
C THR A 183 -0.75 13.03 11.23
N GLN A 184 -1.96 13.38 10.79
CA GLN A 184 -2.38 14.73 10.39
C GLN A 184 -3.54 15.24 11.24
#